data_AF-A0A6A5YLW2-F1
#
_entry.id   AF-A0A6A5YLW2-F1
#
_cell.length_a   1.000
_cell.length_b   1.000
_cell.length_c   1.000
_cell.angle_alpha   90.00
_cell.angle_beta   90.00
_cell.angle_gamma   90.00
#
_symmetry.space_group_name_H-M   'P 1'
#
loop_
_entity.id
_entity.type
_entity.pdbx_description
1 polymer ?
#
loop_
_entity_poly.entity_id
_entity_poly.type
_entity_poly.pdbx_seq_one_letter_code
_entity_poly.pdbx_strand_id
1 'polypeptide(L)'
;MPTQYQVQDYVALSYTWGKIDPLTLNEENMDELAEEGALDRSESRLPETIRDAIRLCGMIQQRYLWVDSLCIVQDTRDKHDQIRQMDRIYRHAVLTVIAAAGGDGNAGLPGVSNARQTKQKIINMKGMTLANVLPHLEHSLAHSVWQGRGWT
;
A
#
# COMPACT_ATOMS: atom_id res chain seq x y z
N MET A 1 -1.76 33.87 -17.47
CA MET A 1 -2.86 32.89 -17.35
C MET A 1 -2.66 32.16 -16.04
N PRO A 2 -3.56 32.23 -15.05
CA PRO A 2 -3.39 31.45 -13.83
C PRO A 2 -3.59 29.98 -14.15
N THR A 3 -2.58 29.16 -13.88
CA THR A 3 -2.64 27.70 -13.98
C THR A 3 -3.74 27.21 -13.05
N GLN A 4 -4.87 26.76 -13.59
CA GLN A 4 -5.85 26.03 -12.79
C GLN A 4 -5.21 24.71 -12.38
N TYR A 5 -4.78 24.62 -11.12
CA TYR A 5 -4.41 23.35 -10.52
C TYR A 5 -5.67 22.50 -10.42
N GLN A 6 -5.85 21.56 -11.35
CA GLN A 6 -6.85 20.52 -11.19
C GLN A 6 -6.42 19.61 -10.05
N VAL A 7 -7.28 19.47 -9.06
CA VAL A 7 -7.14 18.44 -8.04
C VAL A 7 -7.28 17.11 -8.76
N GLN A 8 -6.21 16.32 -8.75
CA GLN A 8 -6.19 14.99 -9.33
C GLN A 8 -6.66 13.99 -8.28
N ASP A 9 -7.62 13.16 -8.67
CA ASP A 9 -8.04 12.03 -7.85
C ASP A 9 -6.91 11.00 -7.75
N TYR A 10 -6.72 10.47 -6.54
CA TYR A 10 -5.70 9.45 -6.29
C TYR A 10 -6.17 8.42 -5.27
N VAL A 11 -5.56 7.25 -5.35
CA VAL A 11 -5.65 6.17 -4.36
C VAL A 11 -4.46 6.31 -3.42
N ALA A 12 -4.66 6.11 -2.12
CA ALA A 12 -3.55 6.06 -1.17
C ALA A 12 -3.22 4.61 -0.80
N LEU A 13 -1.93 4.29 -0.66
CA LEU A 13 -1.47 3.02 -0.08
C LEU A 13 -1.10 3.22 1.39
N SER A 14 -1.63 2.36 2.27
CA SER A 14 -1.20 2.23 3.66
C SER A 14 -0.65 0.82 3.88
N TYR A 15 0.65 0.72 4.12
CA TYR A 15 1.38 -0.54 4.23
C TYR A 15 2.49 -0.45 5.27
N THR A 16 3.06 -1.57 5.67
CA THR A 16 4.22 -1.62 6.56
C THR A 16 5.50 -1.72 5.74
N TRP A 17 6.48 -0.86 5.98
CA TRP A 17 7.77 -0.95 5.28
C TRP A 17 8.56 -2.19 5.75
N GLY A 18 8.66 -2.40 7.06
CA GLY A 18 9.41 -3.50 7.66
C GLY A 18 10.93 -3.28 7.62
N LYS A 19 11.71 -4.37 7.70
CA LYS A 19 13.19 -4.33 7.69
C LYS A 19 13.75 -4.54 6.29
N ILE A 20 13.24 -3.76 5.33
CA ILE A 20 13.73 -3.76 3.94
C ILE A 20 14.33 -2.39 3.63
N ASP A 21 15.09 -2.30 2.53
CA ASP A 21 15.59 -1.05 1.98
C ASP A 21 14.82 -0.72 0.68
N PRO A 22 13.63 -0.09 0.77
CA PRO A 22 12.80 0.14 -0.39
C PRO A 22 13.32 1.33 -1.20
N LEU A 23 12.93 1.39 -2.48
CA LEU A 23 13.03 2.64 -3.25
C LEU A 23 12.31 3.77 -2.49
N THR A 24 13.05 4.85 -2.23
CA THR A 24 12.58 6.04 -1.55
C THR A 24 12.89 7.27 -2.36
N LEU A 25 11.99 8.25 -2.33
CA LEU A 25 12.20 9.57 -2.89
C LEU A 25 13.15 10.36 -1.98
N ASN A 26 14.21 10.92 -2.55
CA ASN A 26 15.16 11.79 -1.88
C ASN A 26 15.53 12.95 -2.81
N GLU A 27 16.26 13.95 -2.30
CA GLU A 27 16.61 15.13 -3.11
C GLU A 27 17.47 14.78 -4.33
N GLU A 28 18.31 13.75 -4.22
CA GLU A 28 19.25 13.33 -5.29
C GLU A 28 18.56 12.61 -6.46
N ASN A 29 17.49 11.85 -6.18
CA ASN A 29 16.80 11.03 -7.18
C ASN A 29 15.44 11.58 -7.62
N MET A 30 15.04 12.75 -7.10
CA MET A 30 13.74 13.36 -7.40
C MET A 30 13.52 13.61 -8.89
N ASP A 31 14.52 14.18 -9.58
CA ASP A 31 14.43 14.46 -11.00
C ASP A 31 14.37 13.17 -11.83
N GLU A 32 15.17 12.16 -11.45
CA GLU A 32 15.17 10.85 -12.11
C GLU A 32 13.83 10.14 -11.94
N LEU A 33 13.26 10.15 -10.73
CA LEU A 33 11.97 9.53 -10.41
C LEU A 33 10.77 10.24 -11.05
N ALA A 34 10.92 11.49 -11.45
CA ALA A 34 9.89 12.25 -12.16
C ALA A 34 9.82 11.93 -13.66
N GLU A 35 10.83 11.27 -14.22
CA GLU A 35 10.84 10.88 -15.63
C GLU A 35 9.87 9.74 -15.94
N GLU A 36 9.38 9.72 -17.17
CA GLU A 36 8.57 8.61 -17.68
C GLU A 36 9.39 7.31 -17.66
N GLY A 37 8.77 6.23 -17.14
CA GLY A 37 9.39 4.91 -17.02
C GLY A 37 10.41 4.78 -15.88
N ALA A 38 10.56 5.77 -14.99
CA ALA A 38 11.53 5.71 -13.89
C ALA A 38 11.27 4.52 -12.93
N LEU A 39 10.00 4.22 -12.66
CA LEU A 39 9.60 3.08 -11.83
C LEU A 39 9.95 1.74 -12.47
N ASP A 40 9.84 1.62 -13.80
CA ASP A 40 10.22 0.41 -14.53
C ASP A 40 11.75 0.19 -14.49
N ARG A 41 12.52 1.26 -14.61
CA ARG A 41 14.00 1.21 -14.46
C ARG A 41 14.43 0.79 -13.05
N SER A 42 13.63 1.12 -12.04
CA SER A 42 13.87 0.83 -10.63
C SER A 42 13.08 -0.37 -10.09
N GLU A 43 12.53 -1.23 -10.96
CA GLU A 43 11.61 -2.31 -10.57
C GLU A 43 12.20 -3.25 -9.51
N SER A 44 13.51 -3.52 -9.56
CA SER A 44 14.21 -4.39 -8.61
C SER A 44 14.24 -3.85 -7.17
N ARG A 45 14.07 -2.52 -7.01
CA ARG A 45 14.05 -1.82 -5.71
C ARG A 45 12.63 -1.51 -5.24
N LEU A 46 11.61 -1.73 -6.08
CA LEU A 46 10.22 -1.52 -5.73
C LEU A 46 9.68 -2.71 -4.91
N PRO A 47 9.21 -2.48 -3.68
CA PRO A 47 8.60 -3.52 -2.87
C PRO A 47 7.40 -4.16 -3.54
N GLU A 48 7.18 -5.46 -3.30
CA GLU A 48 6.07 -6.21 -3.93
C GLU A 48 4.71 -5.60 -3.63
N THR A 49 4.49 -5.10 -2.42
CA THR A 49 3.23 -4.44 -2.03
C THR A 49 2.95 -3.19 -2.86
N ILE A 50 3.99 -2.41 -3.20
CA ILE A 50 3.85 -1.22 -4.05
C ILE A 50 3.53 -1.64 -5.49
N ARG A 51 4.24 -2.65 -6.02
CA ARG A 51 3.97 -3.18 -7.37
C ARG A 51 2.54 -3.68 -7.50
N ASP A 52 2.06 -4.40 -6.50
CA ASP A 52 0.67 -4.87 -6.47
C ASP A 52 -0.32 -3.72 -6.32
N ALA A 53 -0.01 -2.70 -5.53
CA ALA A 53 -0.86 -1.51 -5.41
C ALA A 53 -0.96 -0.75 -6.75
N ILE A 54 0.13 -0.63 -7.51
CA ILE A 54 0.13 -0.04 -8.86
C ILE A 54 -0.78 -0.84 -9.80
N ARG A 55 -0.65 -2.17 -9.81
CA ARG A 55 -1.53 -3.05 -10.61
C ARG A 55 -2.99 -2.90 -10.21
N LEU A 56 -3.28 -2.93 -8.91
CA LEU A 56 -4.62 -2.75 -8.38
C LEU A 56 -5.21 -1.40 -8.79
N CYS A 57 -4.44 -0.31 -8.70
CA CYS A 57 -4.83 1.03 -9.11
C CYS A 57 -5.31 1.04 -10.58
N GLY A 58 -4.55 0.41 -11.47
CA GLY A 58 -4.95 0.23 -12.87
C GLY A 58 -6.22 -0.61 -13.04
N MET A 59 -6.37 -1.71 -12.28
CA MET A 59 -7.56 -2.58 -12.33
C MET A 59 -8.84 -1.85 -11.92
N ILE A 60 -8.75 -0.90 -10.99
CA ILE A 60 -9.89 -0.08 -10.55
C ILE A 60 -10.03 1.22 -11.34
N GLN A 61 -9.36 1.33 -12.49
CA GLN A 61 -9.43 2.47 -13.41
C GLN A 61 -9.01 3.81 -12.78
N GLN A 62 -8.08 3.76 -11.82
CA GLN A 62 -7.49 4.94 -11.20
C GLN A 62 -6.10 5.20 -11.78
N ARG A 63 -5.79 6.47 -12.04
CA ARG A 63 -4.54 6.88 -12.68
C ARG A 63 -3.40 7.12 -11.69
N TYR A 64 -3.72 7.67 -10.51
CA TYR A 64 -2.71 8.11 -9.55
C TYR A 64 -2.77 7.27 -8.28
N LEU A 65 -1.59 6.82 -7.84
CA LEU A 65 -1.38 6.14 -6.57
C LEU A 65 -0.39 6.96 -5.75
N TRP A 66 -0.77 7.29 -4.53
CA TRP A 66 0.09 7.90 -3.54
C TRP A 66 0.72 6.83 -2.66
N VAL A 67 2.04 6.86 -2.53
CA VAL A 67 2.83 5.94 -1.71
C VAL A 67 3.80 6.78 -0.87
N ASP A 68 3.79 6.62 0.45
CA ASP A 68 4.60 7.43 1.36
C ASP A 68 6.10 7.43 1.00
N SER A 69 6.67 6.27 0.67
CA SER A 69 8.10 6.16 0.33
C SER A 69 8.48 6.88 -0.96
N LEU A 70 7.53 7.05 -1.90
CA LEU A 70 7.78 7.61 -3.23
C LEU A 70 7.25 9.04 -3.40
N CYS A 71 6.37 9.50 -2.51
CA CYS A 71 5.72 10.81 -2.62
C CYS A 71 6.13 11.78 -1.51
N ILE A 72 6.90 11.33 -0.51
CA ILE A 72 7.51 12.15 0.55
C ILE A 72 9.01 12.10 0.36
N VAL A 73 9.67 13.26 0.33
CA VAL A 73 11.13 13.35 0.23
C VAL A 73 11.75 12.99 1.60
N GLN A 74 12.42 11.84 1.67
CA GLN A 74 12.71 11.13 2.91
C GLN A 74 13.92 11.65 3.70
N ASP A 75 14.79 12.42 3.08
CA ASP A 75 16.03 12.98 3.61
C ASP A 75 15.94 14.47 3.96
N THR A 76 14.75 15.07 3.84
CA THR A 76 14.52 16.48 4.17
C THR A 76 14.19 16.69 5.65
N ARG A 77 14.50 17.89 6.16
CA ARG A 77 14.08 18.32 7.50
C ARG A 77 12.55 18.42 7.63
N ASP A 78 11.89 18.75 6.52
CA ASP A 78 10.44 18.96 6.44
C ASP A 78 9.63 17.67 6.32
N LYS A 79 10.30 16.50 6.26
CA LYS A 79 9.65 15.19 6.30
C LYS A 79 8.63 15.07 7.43
N HIS A 80 8.97 15.56 8.63
CA HIS A 80 8.07 15.53 9.78
C HIS A 80 6.80 16.34 9.54
N ASP A 81 6.91 17.43 8.79
CA ASP A 81 5.79 18.33 8.48
C ASP A 81 4.87 17.70 7.43
N GLN A 82 5.43 16.95 6.49
CA GLN A 82 4.68 16.14 5.52
C GLN A 82 3.97 14.97 6.23
N ILE A 83 4.64 14.30 7.16
CA ILE A 83 4.05 13.24 7.99
C ILE A 83 2.88 13.78 8.83
N ARG A 84 2.99 14.99 9.37
CA ARG A 84 1.89 15.65 10.10
C ARG A 84 0.65 15.92 9.25
N GLN A 85 0.74 15.81 7.93
CA GLN A 85 -0.38 15.99 7.00
C GLN A 85 -0.94 14.67 6.47
N MET A 86 -0.48 13.52 6.98
CA MET A 86 -0.98 12.20 6.51
C MET A 86 -2.50 12.06 6.67
N ASP A 87 -3.09 12.65 7.72
CA ASP A 87 -4.55 12.69 7.91
C ASP A 87 -5.25 13.33 6.71
N ARG A 88 -4.70 14.44 6.19
CA ARG A 88 -5.23 15.15 5.03
C ARG A 88 -5.03 14.32 3.76
N ILE A 89 -3.89 13.66 3.61
CA ILE A 89 -3.64 12.81 2.43
C ILE A 89 -4.67 11.68 2.38
N TYR A 90 -4.80 10.89 3.44
CA TYR A 90 -5.78 9.80 3.46
C TYR A 90 -7.22 10.28 3.33
N ARG A 91 -7.56 11.44 3.92
CA ARG A 91 -8.91 12.01 3.84
C ARG A 91 -9.30 12.46 2.43
N HIS A 92 -8.36 12.89 1.61
CA HIS A 92 -8.64 13.39 0.25
C HIS A 92 -8.40 12.32 -0.84
N ALA A 93 -7.88 11.15 -0.47
CA ALA A 93 -7.83 10.02 -1.38
C ALA A 93 -9.24 9.52 -1.71
N VAL A 94 -9.46 9.09 -2.95
CA VAL A 94 -10.73 8.47 -3.38
C VAL A 94 -11.00 7.21 -2.56
N LEU A 95 -9.95 6.44 -2.30
CA LEU A 95 -9.93 5.32 -1.37
C LEU A 95 -8.51 5.06 -0.87
N THR A 96 -8.42 4.35 0.25
CA THR A 96 -7.13 3.89 0.79
C THR A 96 -7.05 2.36 0.72
N VAL A 97 -6.01 1.85 0.09
CA VAL A 97 -5.66 0.42 0.09
C VAL A 97 -4.86 0.12 1.33
N ILE A 98 -5.37 -0.77 2.18
CA ILE A 98 -4.71 -1.18 3.43
C ILE A 98 -4.08 -2.56 3.24
N ALA A 99 -2.75 -2.62 3.27
CA ALA A 99 -1.97 -3.85 3.16
C ALA A 99 -1.73 -4.51 4.53
N ALA A 100 -2.81 -4.84 5.25
CA ALA A 100 -2.73 -5.38 6.61
C ALA A 100 -2.32 -6.87 6.69
N ALA A 101 -2.35 -7.61 5.58
CA ALA A 101 -2.02 -9.02 5.55
C ALA A 101 -0.50 -9.31 5.62
N GLY A 102 0.33 -8.28 5.47
CA GLY A 102 1.78 -8.38 5.36
C GLY A 102 2.54 -7.92 6.60
N GLY A 103 3.75 -8.47 6.79
CA GLY A 103 4.69 -8.02 7.83
C GLY A 103 5.63 -6.89 7.39
N ASP A 104 5.82 -6.72 6.09
CA ASP A 104 6.73 -5.75 5.47
C ASP A 104 6.30 -5.40 4.04
N GLY A 105 7.08 -4.53 3.38
CA GLY A 105 6.76 -4.02 2.05
C GLY A 105 6.82 -5.07 0.94
N ASN A 106 7.42 -6.23 1.18
CA ASN A 106 7.51 -7.33 0.21
C ASN A 106 6.42 -8.39 0.39
N ALA A 107 5.46 -8.19 1.29
CA ALA A 107 4.37 -9.15 1.48
C ALA A 107 3.40 -9.25 0.28
N GLY A 108 3.27 -8.19 -0.53
CA GLY A 108 2.34 -8.12 -1.65
C GLY A 108 0.89 -7.92 -1.21
N LEU A 109 -0.03 -7.89 -2.18
CA LEU A 109 -1.47 -7.83 -1.96
C LEU A 109 -2.13 -9.15 -2.40
N PRO A 110 -2.56 -10.01 -1.47
CA PRO A 110 -3.23 -11.27 -1.81
C PRO A 110 -4.47 -11.06 -2.70
N GLY A 111 -4.46 -11.71 -3.87
CA GLY A 111 -5.50 -11.61 -4.90
C GLY A 111 -5.19 -10.62 -6.02
N VAL A 112 -4.05 -9.92 -5.98
CA VAL A 112 -3.58 -9.09 -7.09
C VAL A 112 -2.61 -9.90 -7.97
N SER A 113 -1.38 -10.11 -7.52
CA SER A 113 -0.39 -10.91 -8.26
C SER A 113 -0.37 -12.37 -7.84
N ASN A 114 -0.66 -12.64 -6.57
CA ASN A 114 -0.70 -13.99 -6.00
C ASN A 114 -2.14 -14.37 -5.62
N ALA A 115 -2.51 -15.63 -5.77
CA ALA A 115 -3.82 -16.11 -5.35
C ALA A 115 -4.02 -15.93 -3.83
N ARG A 116 -5.24 -15.58 -3.42
CA ARG A 116 -5.60 -15.51 -1.99
C ARG A 116 -5.48 -16.91 -1.38
N GLN A 117 -4.70 -17.04 -0.31
CA GLN A 117 -4.50 -18.33 0.38
C GLN A 117 -5.48 -18.55 1.54
N THR A 118 -6.78 -18.30 1.31
CA THR A 118 -7.82 -18.62 2.31
C THR A 118 -8.12 -20.12 2.29
N LYS A 119 -7.65 -20.84 3.31
CA LYS A 119 -7.97 -22.26 3.53
C LYS A 119 -8.96 -22.40 4.67
N GLN A 120 -10.24 -22.51 4.33
CA GLN A 120 -11.25 -22.93 5.30
C GLN A 120 -11.14 -24.44 5.50
N LYS A 121 -11.02 -24.90 6.75
CA LYS A 121 -11.01 -26.33 7.04
C LYS A 121 -12.45 -26.84 7.04
N ILE A 122 -12.75 -27.76 6.13
CA ILE A 122 -14.06 -28.40 6.01
C ILE A 122 -13.90 -29.89 6.29
N ILE A 123 -14.76 -30.44 7.14
CA ILE A 123 -14.75 -31.84 7.58
C ILE A 123 -16.16 -32.40 7.39
N ASN A 124 -16.28 -33.57 6.76
CA ASN A 124 -17.55 -34.27 6.60
C ASN A 124 -17.61 -35.42 7.61
N MET A 125 -18.64 -35.46 8.45
CA MET A 125 -18.83 -36.48 9.47
C MET A 125 -20.30 -36.88 9.57
N LYS A 126 -20.60 -38.17 9.34
CA LYS A 126 -21.94 -38.77 9.52
C LYS A 126 -23.09 -37.97 8.87
N GLY A 127 -22.88 -37.46 7.65
CA GLY A 127 -23.88 -36.67 6.92
C GLY A 127 -23.93 -35.19 7.32
N MET A 128 -23.07 -34.73 8.23
CA MET A 128 -22.87 -33.31 8.56
C MET A 128 -21.60 -32.77 7.92
N THR A 129 -21.64 -31.52 7.47
CA THR A 129 -20.46 -30.76 7.05
C THR A 129 -20.13 -29.72 8.11
N LEU A 130 -18.94 -29.83 8.69
CA LEU A 130 -18.39 -28.88 9.66
C LEU A 130 -17.33 -28.03 8.95
N ALA A 131 -17.40 -26.71 9.11
CA ALA A 131 -16.38 -25.80 8.62
C ALA A 131 -15.88 -24.90 9.75
N ASN A 132 -14.57 -24.64 9.83
CA ASN A 132 -14.11 -23.61 10.77
C ASN A 132 -14.56 -22.23 10.29
N VAL A 133 -14.93 -21.36 11.23
CA VAL A 133 -15.22 -19.97 10.92
C VAL A 133 -13.88 -19.27 10.65
N LEU A 134 -13.82 -18.49 9.57
CA LEU A 134 -12.65 -17.65 9.31
C LEU A 134 -12.55 -16.60 10.42
N PRO A 135 -11.32 -16.22 10.84
CA PRO A 135 -11.17 -15.20 11.88
C PRO A 135 -11.89 -13.92 11.47
N HIS A 136 -12.52 -13.26 12.44
CA HIS A 136 -13.18 -11.98 12.22
C HIS A 136 -12.16 -10.94 11.72
N LEU A 137 -12.61 -10.00 10.88
CA LEU A 137 -11.73 -8.98 10.31
C LEU A 137 -11.06 -8.16 11.42
N GLU A 138 -11.81 -7.69 12.41
CA GLU A 138 -11.28 -6.91 13.52
C GLU A 138 -10.21 -7.67 14.31
N HIS A 139 -10.42 -8.96 14.56
CA HIS A 139 -9.40 -9.80 15.22
C HIS A 139 -8.14 -9.92 14.36
N SER A 140 -8.31 -10.09 13.05
CA SER A 140 -7.18 -10.21 12.12
C SER A 140 -6.39 -8.90 12.01
N LEU A 141 -7.09 -7.76 12.01
CA LEU A 141 -6.48 -6.43 12.03
C LEU A 141 -5.78 -6.15 13.36
N ALA A 142 -6.40 -6.44 14.50
CA ALA A 142 -5.84 -6.23 15.83
C ALA A 142 -4.49 -6.94 16.06
N HIS A 143 -4.27 -8.07 15.37
CA HIS A 143 -3.02 -8.83 15.42
C HIS A 143 -2.07 -8.55 14.24
N SER A 144 -2.44 -7.65 13.32
CA SER A 144 -1.58 -7.29 12.19
C SER A 144 -0.43 -6.38 12.63
N VAL A 145 0.70 -6.47 11.94
CA VAL A 145 1.83 -5.54 12.14
C VAL A 145 1.41 -4.11 11.79
N TRP A 146 0.54 -3.97 10.79
CA TRP A 146 0.01 -2.71 10.31
C TRP A 146 -0.70 -1.91 11.42
N GLN A 147 -1.52 -2.57 12.25
CA GLN A 147 -2.31 -1.93 13.32
C GLN A 147 -1.46 -1.28 14.43
N GLY A 148 -0.21 -1.72 14.60
CA GLY A 148 0.71 -1.14 15.58
C GLY A 148 1.25 0.24 15.18
N ARG A 149 0.88 0.78 14.01
CA ARG A 149 1.38 2.04 13.47
C ARG A 149 0.43 3.21 13.80
N GLY A 150 1.01 4.39 14.03
CA GLY A 150 0.27 5.57 14.51
C GLY A 150 -0.51 6.38 13.46
N TRP A 151 -0.45 6.02 12.17
CA TRP A 151 -1.09 6.78 11.09
C TRP A 151 -2.18 5.95 10.38
N THR A 152 -2.81 5.06 11.15
CA THR A 152 -3.88 4.14 10.76
C THR A 152 -4.85 3.97 11.91
#